data_AF-A0A0G4J6R3-F1
#
_entry.id   AF-A0A0G4J6R3-F1
#
_cell.length_a   1.000
_cell.length_b   1.000
_cell.length_c   1.000
_cell.angle_alpha   90.00
_cell.angle_beta   90.00
_cell.angle_gamma   90.00
#
_symmetry.space_group_name_H-M   'P 1'
#
loop_
_entity.id
_entity.type
_entity.pdbx_description
1 polymer ?
#
loop_
_entity_poly.entity_id
_entity_poly.type
_entity_poly.pdbx_seq_one_letter_code
_entity_poly.pdbx_strand_id
1 'polypeptide(L)'
;MTDTTLTFGHGARSRTYDVPAGQHVVMVGVRGAHIVDDEVGDETFGDDADEFRFDLYANRKQPTVARNVTPFGAGGFMCPGRFGARNVVKTAVALFMINIERTEFASGHGRPLEFDL
;
A
#
# COMPACT_ATOMS: atom_id res chain seq x y z
N MET A 1 4.63 -19.53 29.73
CA MET A 1 4.56 -18.59 28.59
C MET A 1 4.30 -19.43 27.38
N THR A 2 3.18 -19.23 26.68
CA THR A 2 2.79 -20.06 25.54
C THR A 2 3.33 -19.45 24.26
N ASP A 3 4.19 -20.19 23.56
CA ASP A 3 4.58 -19.91 22.18
C ASP A 3 3.31 -19.81 21.31
N THR A 4 3.27 -18.85 20.40
CA THR A 4 2.14 -18.65 19.50
C THR A 4 2.56 -19.04 18.10
N THR A 5 1.89 -20.04 17.54
CA THR A 5 2.09 -20.46 16.16
C THR A 5 1.21 -19.62 15.24
N LEU A 6 1.83 -18.89 14.31
CA LEU A 6 1.14 -18.11 13.29
C LEU A 6 1.14 -18.86 11.97
N THR A 7 -0.03 -19.00 11.36
CA THR A 7 -0.18 -19.57 10.03
C THR A 7 -0.61 -18.49 9.04
N PHE A 8 0.22 -18.25 8.04
CA PHE A 8 -0.06 -17.31 6.95
C PHE A 8 -0.47 -18.08 5.68
N GLY A 9 -1.54 -17.63 5.02
CA GLY A 9 -2.08 -18.23 3.79
C GLY A 9 -3.43 -18.92 3.98
N HIS A 10 -4.09 -19.28 2.87
CA HIS A 10 -5.35 -20.01 2.84
C HIS A 10 -5.32 -21.07 1.73
N GLY A 11 -5.62 -22.33 2.05
CA GLY A 11 -5.61 -23.43 1.08
C GLY A 11 -4.22 -24.05 0.85
N ALA A 12 -3.87 -24.32 -0.42
CA ALA A 12 -2.73 -25.18 -0.82
C ALA A 12 -1.31 -24.63 -0.52
N ARG A 13 -1.19 -23.39 -0.05
CA ARG A 13 0.08 -22.78 0.37
C ARG A 13 -0.14 -22.06 1.69
N SER A 14 0.13 -22.75 2.79
CA SER A 14 0.24 -22.13 4.12
C SER A 14 1.66 -22.28 4.62
N ARG A 15 2.15 -21.27 5.32
CA ARG A 15 3.44 -21.31 6.04
C ARG A 15 3.17 -21.05 7.51
N THR A 16 3.86 -21.80 8.35
CA THR A 16 3.69 -21.76 9.80
C THR A 16 4.99 -21.29 10.42
N TYR A 17 4.88 -20.32 11.34
CA TYR A 17 6.02 -19.76 12.06
C TYR A 17 5.72 -19.77 13.55
N ASP A 18 6.67 -20.24 14.33
CA ASP A 18 6.59 -20.19 15.79
C ASP A 18 7.14 -18.85 16.27
N VAL A 19 6.31 -18.11 16.99
CA VAL A 19 6.65 -16.81 17.56
C VAL A 19 6.85 -16.98 19.07
N PRO A 20 8.07 -16.81 19.58
CA PRO A 20 8.36 -16.84 21.01
C PRO A 20 7.51 -15.85 21.79
N ALA A 21 7.13 -16.24 23.01
CA ALA A 21 6.35 -15.38 23.89
C ALA A 21 7.06 -14.03 24.16
N GLY A 22 6.31 -12.93 24.07
CA GLY A 22 6.81 -11.57 24.30
C GLY A 22 7.32 -10.85 23.05
N GLN A 23 7.28 -11.48 21.87
CA GLN A 23 7.59 -10.81 20.61
C GLN A 23 6.37 -10.08 20.02
N HIS A 24 6.64 -8.95 19.35
CA HIS A 24 5.66 -8.22 18.57
C HIS A 24 5.76 -8.59 17.10
N VAL A 25 4.63 -8.94 16.50
CA VAL A 25 4.54 -9.25 15.06
C VAL A 25 3.93 -8.04 14.36
N VAL A 26 4.67 -7.48 13.40
CA VAL A 26 4.25 -6.32 12.63
C VAL A 26 4.07 -6.75 11.18
N MET A 27 2.87 -6.53 10.64
CA MET A 27 2.64 -6.62 9.20
C MET A 27 2.70 -5.22 8.61
N VAL A 28 3.66 -4.99 7.72
CA VAL A 28 3.79 -3.72 7.00
C VAL A 28 2.90 -3.80 5.75
N GLY A 29 1.89 -2.93 5.68
CA GLY A 29 1.03 -2.85 4.50
C GLY A 29 1.85 -2.51 3.26
N VAL A 30 1.60 -3.20 2.15
CA VAL A 30 2.38 -3.07 0.91
C VAL A 30 2.06 -1.75 0.20
N ARG A 31 2.61 -0.68 0.74
CA ARG A 31 3.29 0.39 0.00
C ARG A 31 4.36 1.04 0.88
N GLY A 32 5.17 0.20 1.54
CA GLY A 32 6.30 0.60 2.37
C GLY A 32 7.35 -0.50 2.58
N ALA A 33 7.24 -1.61 1.86
CA ALA A 33 8.20 -2.68 1.90
C ALA A 33 8.63 -2.98 0.47
N HIS A 34 9.48 -2.11 -0.08
CA HIS A 34 10.51 -2.64 -0.98
C HIS A 34 11.38 -3.49 -0.06
N ILE A 35 11.01 -4.76 0.16
CA ILE A 35 11.90 -5.68 0.88
C ILE A 35 13.00 -5.96 -0.12
N VAL A 36 14.04 -5.13 -0.04
CA VAL A 36 15.31 -5.40 -0.69
C VAL A 36 15.79 -6.73 -0.11
N ASP A 37 15.90 -7.74 -0.97
CA ASP A 37 16.49 -9.05 -0.69
C ASP A 37 15.74 -9.97 0.29
N ASP A 38 14.49 -10.37 0.00
CA ASP A 38 13.99 -11.61 0.60
C ASP A 38 13.24 -12.50 -0.40
N GLU A 39 13.55 -13.79 -0.36
CA GLU A 39 13.16 -14.85 -1.31
C GLU A 39 11.66 -15.23 -1.25
N VAL A 40 10.79 -14.25 -1.07
CA VAL A 40 9.40 -14.37 -1.46
C VAL A 40 9.40 -14.00 -2.93
N GLY A 41 9.03 -14.92 -3.82
CA GLY A 41 8.84 -14.63 -5.24
C GLY A 41 7.70 -13.64 -5.42
N ASP A 42 7.98 -12.38 -5.08
CA ASP A 42 7.08 -11.26 -5.21
C ASP A 42 7.09 -10.91 -6.69
N GLU A 43 5.93 -11.10 -7.30
CA GLU A 43 5.58 -10.32 -8.48
C GLU A 43 5.84 -8.87 -8.07
N THR A 44 6.84 -8.23 -8.65
CA THR A 44 7.21 -6.86 -8.28
C THR A 44 6.26 -5.88 -8.97
N PHE A 45 6.18 -4.65 -8.48
CA PHE A 45 5.49 -3.56 -9.19
C PHE A 45 6.19 -3.15 -10.52
N GLY A 46 7.11 -3.97 -11.03
CA GLY A 46 8.05 -3.61 -12.09
C GLY A 46 9.21 -2.77 -11.56
N ASP A 47 10.23 -2.54 -12.39
CA ASP A 47 11.36 -1.67 -12.09
C ASP A 47 10.94 -0.18 -11.95
N ASP A 48 9.70 0.16 -12.34
CA ASP A 48 9.07 1.48 -12.26
C ASP A 48 8.22 1.70 -10.98
N ALA A 49 8.41 0.87 -9.94
CA ALA A 49 7.60 0.93 -8.71
C ALA A 49 7.62 2.29 -7.99
N ASP A 50 8.72 3.03 -8.09
CA ASP A 50 8.90 4.36 -7.51
C ASP A 50 8.36 5.50 -8.40
N GLU A 51 7.94 5.18 -9.62
CA GLU A 51 7.37 6.15 -10.55
C GLU A 51 5.85 6.30 -10.33
N PHE A 52 5.38 7.54 -10.24
CA PHE A 52 3.94 7.79 -10.20
C PHE A 52 3.31 7.56 -11.57
N ARG A 53 2.41 6.56 -11.64
CA ARG A 53 1.64 6.24 -12.85
C ARG A 53 0.14 6.33 -12.62
N PHE A 54 -0.49 7.32 -13.26
CA PHE A 54 -1.93 7.58 -13.10
C PHE A 54 -2.82 6.46 -13.69
N ASP A 55 -2.32 5.72 -14.68
CA ASP A 55 -3.07 4.74 -15.45
C ASP A 55 -2.84 3.28 -14.99
N LEU A 56 -2.00 3.08 -13.97
CA LEU A 56 -1.56 1.76 -13.50
C LEU A 56 -2.74 0.80 -13.21
N TYR A 57 -3.84 1.34 -12.68
CA TYR A 57 -5.06 0.58 -12.36
C TYR A 57 -6.20 0.80 -13.35
N ALA A 58 -6.00 1.61 -14.39
CA ALA A 58 -7.03 1.98 -15.36
C ALA A 58 -7.14 0.95 -16.51
N ASN A 59 -6.05 0.25 -16.83
CA ASN A 59 -6.01 -0.74 -17.90
C ASN A 59 -6.64 -2.09 -17.49
N ARG A 60 -7.17 -2.83 -18.48
CA ARG A 60 -7.80 -4.17 -18.28
C ARG A 60 -6.86 -5.24 -17.73
N LYS A 61 -5.55 -4.96 -17.65
CA LYS A 61 -4.55 -5.79 -17.00
C LYS A 61 -4.07 -5.04 -15.75
N GLN A 62 -4.85 -5.10 -14.68
CA GLN A 62 -4.37 -4.63 -13.38
C GLN A 62 -3.08 -5.40 -13.05
N PRO A 63 -2.09 -4.75 -12.41
CA PRO A 63 -0.94 -5.46 -11.88
C PRO A 63 -1.42 -6.63 -11.01
N THR A 64 -0.81 -7.79 -11.14
CA THR A 64 -1.18 -8.96 -10.34
C THR A 64 -1.08 -8.69 -8.84
N VAL A 65 -0.13 -7.82 -8.46
CA VAL A 65 0.08 -7.24 -7.12
C VAL A 65 -0.96 -6.24 -6.64
N ALA A 66 -1.90 -5.80 -7.49
CA ALA A 66 -2.92 -4.81 -7.11
C ALA A 66 -3.76 -5.27 -5.90
N ARG A 67 -3.90 -6.58 -5.71
CA ARG A 67 -4.62 -7.20 -4.59
C ARG A 67 -3.86 -7.11 -3.26
N ASN A 68 -2.56 -6.87 -3.30
CA ASN A 68 -1.70 -6.79 -2.12
C ASN A 68 -1.59 -5.37 -1.56
N VAL A 69 -2.12 -4.38 -2.30
CA VAL A 69 -2.15 -2.97 -1.90
C VAL A 69 -3.18 -2.77 -0.79
N THR A 70 -2.69 -2.44 0.41
CA THR A 70 -3.50 -2.35 1.64
C THR A 70 -3.39 -0.98 2.32
N PRO A 71 -3.73 0.13 1.63
CA PRO A 71 -3.56 1.50 2.15
C PRO A 71 -4.47 1.82 3.34
N PHE A 72 -5.45 0.96 3.60
CA PHE A 72 -6.38 1.06 4.73
C PHE A 72 -6.15 -0.05 5.76
N GLY A 73 -5.03 -0.76 5.69
CA GLY A 73 -4.75 -1.95 6.49
C GLY A 73 -5.50 -3.20 6.01
N ALA A 74 -5.44 -4.26 6.80
CA ALA A 74 -6.04 -5.56 6.52
C ALA A 74 -6.59 -6.22 7.80
N GLY A 75 -7.39 -7.28 7.63
CA GLY A 75 -7.95 -8.05 8.76
C GLY A 75 -8.95 -7.29 9.62
N GLY A 76 -9.06 -7.66 10.89
CA GLY A 76 -10.02 -7.10 11.85
C GLY A 76 -9.76 -5.64 12.25
N PHE A 77 -8.60 -5.08 11.92
CA PHE A 77 -8.20 -3.70 12.21
C PHE A 77 -8.17 -2.80 10.97
N MET A 78 -8.78 -3.24 9.87
CA MET A 78 -8.88 -2.43 8.67
C MET A 78 -9.68 -1.14 8.94
N CYS A 79 -9.24 -0.02 8.34
CA CYS A 79 -9.86 1.29 8.53
C CYS A 79 -11.37 1.26 8.22
N PRO A 80 -12.25 1.49 9.22
CA PRO A 80 -13.70 1.44 9.01
C PRO A 80 -14.20 2.59 8.13
N GLY A 81 -13.46 3.71 8.09
CA GLY A 81 -13.80 4.90 7.32
C GLY A 81 -13.37 4.86 5.84
N ARG A 82 -12.81 3.76 5.34
CA ARG A 82 -12.20 3.68 3.99
C ARG A 82 -13.09 4.20 2.84
N PHE A 83 -14.41 3.95 2.91
CA PHE A 83 -15.35 4.39 1.89
C PHE A 83 -15.63 5.90 1.98
N GLY A 84 -15.75 6.42 3.19
CA GLY A 84 -15.87 7.86 3.45
C GLY A 84 -14.62 8.61 2.99
N ALA A 85 -13.44 8.14 3.40
CA ALA A 85 -12.15 8.72 2.99
C ALA A 85 -12.02 8.77 1.46
N ARG A 86 -12.36 7.68 0.76
CA ARG A 86 -12.35 7.64 -0.71
C ARG A 86 -13.26 8.71 -1.33
N ASN A 87 -14.45 8.90 -0.80
CA ASN A 87 -15.39 9.88 -1.34
C ASN A 87 -14.92 11.31 -1.05
N VAL A 88 -14.42 11.57 0.16
CA VAL A 88 -13.86 12.89 0.52
C VAL A 88 -12.72 13.27 -0.41
N VAL A 89 -11.75 12.35 -0.64
CA VAL A 89 -10.62 12.61 -1.56
C VAL A 89 -11.12 12.87 -2.99
N LYS A 90 -12.05 12.05 -3.49
CA LYS A 90 -12.62 12.26 -4.83
C LYS A 90 -13.32 13.61 -4.96
N THR A 91 -14.14 13.98 -3.99
CA THR A 91 -14.87 15.25 -4.00
C THR A 91 -13.91 16.42 -3.91
N ALA A 92 -12.91 16.37 -3.04
CA ALA A 92 -11.90 17.42 -2.91
C ALA A 92 -11.12 17.62 -4.22
N VAL A 93 -10.63 16.52 -4.83
CA VAL A 93 -9.91 16.58 -6.12
C VAL A 93 -10.81 17.10 -7.23
N ALA A 94 -12.06 16.64 -7.31
CA ALA A 94 -13.01 17.12 -8.31
C ALA A 94 -13.29 18.62 -8.15
N LEU A 95 -13.57 19.09 -6.93
CA LEU A 95 -13.79 20.51 -6.66
C LEU A 95 -12.56 21.35 -7.00
N PHE A 96 -11.37 20.86 -6.66
CA PHE A 96 -10.11 21.51 -6.99
C PHE A 96 -9.95 21.66 -8.51
N MET A 97 -10.12 20.57 -9.27
CA MET A 97 -10.00 20.58 -10.73
C MET A 97 -11.07 21.42 -11.44
N ILE A 98 -12.27 21.56 -10.87
CA ILE A 98 -13.36 22.36 -11.45
C ILE A 98 -13.16 23.86 -11.20
N ASN A 99 -12.68 24.23 -10.01
CA ASN A 99 -12.69 25.62 -9.56
C ASN A 99 -11.33 26.33 -9.66
N ILE A 100 -10.24 25.58 -9.89
CA ILE A 100 -8.89 26.15 -9.98
C ILE A 100 -8.38 25.98 -11.40
N GLU A 101 -8.26 27.11 -12.10
CA GLU A 101 -7.86 27.16 -13.51
C GLU A 101 -6.36 26.95 -13.72
N ARG A 102 -5.54 27.26 -12.71
CA ARG A 102 -4.08 27.15 -12.81
C ARG A 102 -3.44 26.81 -11.48
N THR A 103 -2.63 25.75 -11.48
CA THR A 103 -1.74 25.39 -10.39
C THR A 103 -0.31 25.47 -10.88
N GLU A 104 0.45 26.40 -10.33
CA GLU A 104 1.88 26.52 -10.60
C GLU A 104 2.63 26.04 -9.37
N PHE A 105 3.61 25.16 -9.58
CA PHE A 105 4.57 24.87 -8.53
C PHE A 105 5.48 26.09 -8.37
N ALA A 106 5.70 26.51 -7.13
CA ALA A 106 6.68 27.54 -6.85
C ALA A 106 8.05 27.11 -7.41
N SER A 107 8.70 28.03 -8.13
CA SER A 107 9.98 27.77 -8.79
C SER A 107 11.00 27.24 -7.76
N GLY A 108 11.47 26.00 -7.97
CA GLY A 108 12.43 25.33 -7.07
C GLY A 108 11.94 23.99 -6.51
N HIS A 109 10.63 23.71 -6.52
CA HIS A 109 10.06 22.45 -5.98
C HIS A 109 9.58 21.51 -7.09
N GLY A 110 10.47 21.18 -8.03
CA GLY A 110 10.15 20.25 -9.13
C GLY A 110 10.17 18.77 -8.74
N ARG A 111 10.49 18.44 -7.48
CA ARG A 111 10.55 17.05 -6.97
C ARG A 111 9.61 16.91 -5.76
N PRO A 112 9.00 15.72 -5.56
CA PRO A 112 8.27 15.43 -4.34
C PRO A 112 9.15 15.67 -3.10
N LEU A 113 8.53 16.12 -2.01
CA LEU A 113 9.20 16.21 -0.72
C LEU A 113 9.50 14.79 -0.20
N GLU A 114 10.61 14.65 0.51
CA GLU A 114 10.94 13.42 1.23
C GLU A 114 9.94 13.20 2.38
N PHE A 115 9.62 11.93 2.66
CA PHE A 115 8.74 11.60 3.77
C PHE A 115 9.50 11.75 5.09
N ASP A 116 8.87 12.41 6.06
CA ASP A 116 9.29 12.40 7.46
C ASP A 116 8.75 11.11 8.08
N LEU A 117 9.58 10.07 8.13
CA LEU A 117 9.25 8.72 8.60
C LEU A 117 9.73 8.48 10.03
#